data_AF-A0A7W3PFZ4-F1
#
_entry.id   AF-A0A7W3PFZ4-F1
#
_cell.length_a   1.000
_cell.length_b   1.000
_cell.length_c   1.000
_cell.angle_alpha   90.00
_cell.angle_beta   90.00
_cell.angle_gamma   90.00
#
_symmetry.space_group_name_H-M   'P 1'
#
loop_
_entity.id
_entity.type
_entity.pdbx_description
1 polymer ?
#
loop_
_entity_poly.entity_id
_entity_poly.type
_entity_poly.pdbx_seq_one_letter_code
_entity_poly.pdbx_strand_id
1 'polypeptide(L)'
;MDVDLEAPTSADSPHATALIWINRVVESDDSQSWYELNMTLRRWFVQRWISSNLDVLNEPVANSSARDKLVDLLVGPFGDDHALFPHMWSVTRGFVFESLGALLGEQLLAGSRPRTVAPGIEAVPIFGATGLQDDGGLRLFGPGADGGSLVLLLSHEQEMWFIASVGSWLPVLGWPPQVQELPAPAID
;
A
#
# COMPACT_ATOMS: atom_id res chain seq x y z
N MET A 1 -19.76 -12.43 -21.42
CA MET A 1 -19.84 -12.58 -19.96
C MET A 1 -19.03 -11.42 -19.44
N ASP A 2 -19.72 -10.31 -19.20
CA ASP A 2 -19.07 -9.06 -18.80
C ASP A 2 -18.65 -9.21 -17.33
N VAL A 3 -17.36 -9.07 -17.08
CA VAL A 3 -16.81 -9.11 -15.73
C VAL A 3 -16.78 -7.66 -15.25
N ASP A 4 -17.75 -7.29 -14.44
CA ASP A 4 -17.69 -6.06 -13.64
C ASP A 4 -16.66 -6.28 -12.53
N LEU A 5 -15.40 -5.99 -12.85
CA LEU A 5 -14.32 -5.79 -11.87
C LEU A 5 -14.45 -4.36 -11.33
N GLU A 6 -15.44 -4.07 -10.50
CA GLU A 6 -15.48 -2.77 -9.82
C GLU A 6 -14.43 -2.72 -8.70
N ALA A 7 -13.30 -2.10 -9.01
CA ALA A 7 -12.40 -1.46 -8.06
C ALA A 7 -12.23 0.01 -8.49
N PRO A 8 -11.95 0.92 -7.54
CA PRO A 8 -12.78 1.38 -6.43
C PRO A 8 -13.55 2.66 -6.80
N THR A 9 -14.53 3.05 -5.98
CA THR A 9 -15.20 4.35 -6.01
C THR A 9 -14.19 5.48 -6.15
N SER A 10 -14.24 6.24 -7.25
CA SER A 10 -13.28 7.29 -7.59
C SER A 10 -13.20 8.35 -6.49
N ALA A 11 -12.23 8.19 -5.60
CA ALA A 11 -11.72 9.31 -4.84
C ALA A 11 -10.95 10.18 -5.85
N ASP A 12 -11.54 11.30 -6.26
CA ASP A 12 -10.92 12.27 -7.19
C ASP A 12 -9.62 12.90 -6.64
N SER A 13 -9.18 12.50 -5.43
CA SER A 13 -7.98 13.02 -4.78
C SER A 13 -7.13 11.89 -4.18
N PRO A 14 -5.79 12.01 -4.25
CA PRO A 14 -4.87 11.02 -3.69
C PRO A 14 -4.99 10.94 -2.15
N HIS A 15 -5.40 12.01 -1.47
CA HIS A 15 -5.68 12.00 -0.03
C HIS A 15 -6.82 11.07 0.34
N ALA A 16 -7.94 11.14 -0.38
CA ALA A 16 -9.09 10.29 -0.11
C ALA A 16 -8.75 8.83 -0.44
N THR A 17 -8.06 8.56 -1.54
CA THR A 17 -7.56 7.20 -1.87
C THR A 17 -6.68 6.64 -0.76
N ALA A 18 -5.70 7.41 -0.28
CA ALA A 18 -4.80 7.00 0.79
C ALA A 18 -5.55 6.60 2.07
N LEU A 19 -6.48 7.43 2.52
CA LEU A 19 -7.26 7.18 3.75
C LEU A 19 -8.22 6.00 3.59
N ILE A 20 -8.91 5.90 2.45
CA ILE A 20 -9.82 4.78 2.15
C ILE A 20 -9.05 3.46 2.16
N TRP A 21 -7.89 3.41 1.49
CA TRP A 21 -7.07 2.21 1.43
C TRP A 21 -6.60 1.78 2.82
N ILE A 22 -6.10 2.70 3.66
CA ILE A 22 -5.70 2.36 5.03
C ILE A 22 -6.88 1.80 5.83
N ASN A 23 -8.06 2.43 5.74
CA ASN A 23 -9.26 1.94 6.42
C ASN A 23 -9.64 0.52 5.96
N ARG A 24 -9.59 0.25 4.65
CA ARG A 24 -9.86 -1.09 4.09
C ARG A 24 -8.88 -2.15 4.60
N VAL A 25 -7.58 -1.81 4.67
CA VAL A 25 -6.57 -2.70 5.25
C VAL A 25 -6.84 -2.99 6.73
N VAL A 26 -7.24 -1.98 7.51
CA VAL A 26 -7.57 -2.11 8.94
C VAL A 26 -8.86 -2.94 9.13
N GLU A 27 -9.87 -2.73 8.30
CA GLU A 27 -11.15 -3.46 8.31
C GLU A 27 -11.05 -4.87 7.72
N SER A 28 -9.86 -5.28 7.25
CA SER A 28 -9.61 -6.58 6.61
C SER A 28 -10.43 -6.81 5.33
N ASP A 29 -10.69 -5.74 4.57
CA ASP A 29 -11.20 -5.85 3.20
C ASP A 29 -10.05 -6.19 2.24
N ASP A 30 -9.61 -7.44 2.32
CA ASP A 30 -8.37 -7.94 1.74
C ASP A 30 -8.38 -7.88 0.20
N SER A 31 -9.47 -8.26 -0.46
CA SER A 31 -9.58 -8.21 -1.92
C SER A 31 -9.50 -6.77 -2.44
N GLN A 32 -10.30 -5.86 -1.88
CA GLN A 32 -10.31 -4.48 -2.36
C GLN A 32 -8.99 -3.75 -2.08
N SER A 33 -8.43 -3.91 -0.88
CA SER A 33 -7.14 -3.31 -0.55
C SER A 33 -5.98 -3.85 -1.40
N TRP A 34 -6.06 -5.11 -1.85
CA TRP A 34 -5.15 -5.68 -2.84
C TRP A 34 -5.29 -5.01 -4.21
N TYR A 35 -6.53 -4.83 -4.69
CA TYR A 35 -6.81 -4.22 -5.99
C TYR A 35 -6.59 -2.70 -6.06
N GLU A 36 -6.39 -2.04 -4.92
CA GLU A 36 -5.99 -0.64 -4.82
C GLU A 36 -4.47 -0.43 -4.88
N LEU A 37 -3.68 -1.49 -4.73
CA LEU A 37 -2.23 -1.42 -4.98
C LEU A 37 -1.98 -1.31 -6.48
N ASN A 38 -0.95 -0.58 -6.89
CA ASN A 38 -0.53 -0.60 -8.27
C ASN A 38 0.13 -1.95 -8.64
N MET A 39 0.19 -2.23 -9.94
CA MET A 39 0.66 -3.52 -10.45
C MET A 39 2.11 -3.83 -10.00
N THR A 40 2.97 -2.82 -9.96
CA THR A 40 4.37 -2.96 -9.56
C THR A 40 4.50 -3.35 -8.09
N LEU A 41 3.75 -2.68 -7.19
CA LEU A 41 3.78 -2.97 -5.76
C LEU A 41 3.19 -4.35 -5.46
N ARG A 42 2.08 -4.74 -6.10
CA ARG A 42 1.52 -6.11 -5.99
C ARG A 42 2.56 -7.15 -6.34
N ARG A 43 3.20 -6.99 -7.51
CA ARG A 43 4.25 -7.90 -7.97
C ARG A 43 5.40 -7.96 -6.99
N TRP A 44 5.85 -6.82 -6.48
CA TRP A 44 6.90 -6.75 -5.48
C TRP A 44 6.56 -7.52 -4.20
N PHE A 45 5.34 -7.37 -3.66
CA PHE A 45 4.90 -8.11 -2.48
C PHE A 45 4.91 -9.61 -2.70
N VAL A 46 4.40 -10.08 -3.84
CA VAL A 46 4.40 -11.51 -4.18
C VAL A 46 5.82 -12.03 -4.35
N GLN A 47 6.69 -11.29 -5.06
CA GLN A 47 8.11 -11.67 -5.20
C GLN A 47 8.82 -11.73 -3.85
N ARG A 48 8.55 -10.78 -2.93
CA ARG A 48 9.16 -10.74 -1.60
C ARG A 48 8.69 -11.91 -0.76
N TRP A 49 7.39 -12.19 -0.79
CA TRP A 49 6.80 -13.30 -0.07
C TRP A 49 7.38 -14.63 -0.54
N ILE A 50 7.43 -14.90 -1.85
CA ILE A 50 8.01 -16.14 -2.38
C ILE A 50 9.51 -16.23 -2.07
N SER A 51 10.27 -15.13 -2.22
CA SER A 51 11.71 -15.10 -1.89
C SER A 51 11.97 -15.45 -0.43
N SER A 52 11.06 -15.10 0.47
CA SER A 52 11.15 -15.37 1.90
C SER A 52 10.59 -16.74 2.30
N ASN A 53 9.82 -17.38 1.41
CA ASN A 53 9.08 -18.62 1.67
C ASN A 53 9.25 -19.59 0.48
N LEU A 54 10.50 -19.96 0.17
CA LEU A 54 10.81 -20.77 -1.03
C LEU A 54 10.06 -22.12 -1.06
N ASP A 55 9.72 -22.68 0.11
CA ASP A 55 8.99 -23.94 0.22
C ASP A 55 7.59 -23.89 -0.40
N VAL A 56 7.01 -22.70 -0.57
CA VAL A 56 5.72 -22.53 -1.25
C VAL A 56 5.73 -23.07 -2.68
N LEU A 57 6.89 -23.11 -3.33
CA LEU A 57 7.02 -23.63 -4.69
C LEU A 57 6.85 -25.16 -4.74
N ASN A 58 6.97 -25.84 -3.61
CA ASN A 58 6.76 -27.29 -3.48
C ASN A 58 5.32 -27.64 -3.08
N GLU A 59 4.49 -26.64 -2.75
CA GLU A 59 3.10 -26.88 -2.37
C GLU A 59 2.28 -27.40 -3.55
N PRO A 60 1.37 -28.39 -3.35
CA PRO A 60 0.53 -28.92 -4.41
C PRO A 60 -0.29 -27.83 -5.13
N VAL A 61 -0.71 -26.81 -4.38
CA VAL A 61 -1.49 -25.67 -4.90
C VAL A 61 -0.68 -24.76 -5.82
N ALA A 62 0.66 -24.74 -5.70
CA ALA A 62 1.52 -24.05 -6.66
C ALA A 62 1.64 -24.83 -7.99
N ASN A 63 1.21 -26.11 -8.02
CA ASN A 63 1.20 -26.99 -9.19
C ASN A 63 2.54 -27.04 -9.93
N SER A 64 3.66 -27.07 -9.20
CA SER A 64 5.02 -27.00 -9.76
C SER A 64 5.26 -25.81 -10.70
N SER A 65 4.51 -24.72 -10.52
CA SER A 65 4.68 -23.52 -11.33
C SER A 65 6.07 -22.94 -11.10
N ALA A 66 6.73 -22.57 -12.20
CA ALA A 66 7.91 -21.72 -12.11
C ALA A 66 7.55 -20.46 -11.31
N ARG A 67 8.52 -19.97 -10.54
CA ARG A 67 8.34 -18.84 -9.63
C ARG A 67 7.66 -17.62 -10.27
N ASP A 68 8.09 -17.22 -11.47
CA ASP A 68 7.49 -16.08 -12.18
C ASP A 68 6.05 -16.36 -12.62
N LYS A 69 5.74 -17.61 -12.99
CA LYS A 69 4.36 -18.01 -13.31
C LYS A 69 3.45 -17.94 -12.09
N LEU A 70 3.93 -18.34 -10.91
CA LEU A 70 3.18 -18.20 -9.66
C LEU A 70 2.94 -16.71 -9.33
N VAL A 71 3.92 -15.85 -9.61
CA VAL A 71 3.75 -14.39 -9.46
C VAL A 71 2.65 -13.88 -10.38
N ASP A 72 2.67 -14.24 -11.66
CA ASP A 72 1.67 -13.80 -12.62
C ASP A 72 0.25 -14.25 -12.23
N LEU A 73 0.12 -15.46 -11.67
CA LEU A 73 -1.15 -15.97 -11.16
C LEU A 73 -1.68 -15.15 -9.97
N LEU A 74 -0.82 -14.89 -8.98
CA LEU A 74 -1.20 -14.16 -7.76
C LEU A 74 -1.41 -12.66 -7.99
N VAL A 75 -0.74 -12.08 -8.98
CA VAL A 75 -0.84 -10.66 -9.34
C VAL A 75 -2.02 -10.39 -10.27
N GLY A 76 -2.47 -11.41 -11.00
CA GLY A 76 -3.53 -11.30 -11.99
C GLY A 76 -4.89 -10.88 -11.43
N PRO A 77 -5.88 -10.69 -12.32
CA PRO A 77 -7.23 -10.21 -11.97
C PRO A 77 -8.06 -11.17 -11.11
N PHE A 78 -7.58 -12.38 -10.87
CA PHE A 78 -8.18 -13.39 -9.99
C PHE A 78 -7.16 -13.88 -8.95
N GLY A 79 -6.20 -13.02 -8.62
CA GLY A 79 -5.11 -13.36 -7.71
C GLY A 79 -5.62 -13.68 -6.31
N ASP A 80 -6.69 -13.02 -5.89
CA ASP A 80 -7.36 -13.22 -4.60
C ASP A 80 -8.13 -14.53 -4.48
N ASP A 81 -8.54 -15.12 -5.61
CA ASP A 81 -9.13 -16.46 -5.66
C ASP A 81 -8.08 -17.59 -5.50
N HIS A 82 -6.79 -17.27 -5.61
CA HIS A 82 -5.73 -18.28 -5.50
C HIS A 82 -5.60 -18.80 -4.07
N ALA A 83 -5.49 -20.12 -3.90
CA ALA A 83 -5.44 -20.76 -2.57
C ALA A 83 -4.29 -20.26 -1.66
N LEU A 84 -3.23 -19.73 -2.26
CA LEU A 84 -2.09 -19.15 -1.55
C LEU A 84 -2.27 -17.67 -1.15
N PHE A 85 -3.28 -16.99 -1.69
CA PHE A 85 -3.49 -15.57 -1.46
C PHE A 85 -3.68 -15.20 0.01
N PRO A 86 -4.50 -15.91 0.83
CA PRO A 86 -4.68 -15.54 2.23
C PRO A 86 -3.37 -15.54 3.03
N HIS A 87 -2.47 -16.49 2.72
CA HIS A 87 -1.17 -16.59 3.38
C HIS A 87 -0.21 -15.47 2.94
N MET A 88 -0.13 -15.23 1.63
CA MET A 88 0.67 -14.15 1.06
C MET A 88 0.20 -12.79 1.59
N TRP A 89 -1.11 -12.55 1.56
CA TRP A 89 -1.71 -11.30 1.98
C TRP A 89 -1.58 -11.09 3.49
N SER A 90 -1.71 -12.14 4.31
CA SER A 90 -1.46 -12.03 5.75
C SER A 90 -0.04 -11.53 6.08
N VAL A 91 0.99 -12.01 5.37
CA VAL A 91 2.37 -11.54 5.52
C VAL A 91 2.52 -10.10 5.01
N THR A 92 1.89 -9.78 3.88
CA THR A 92 1.88 -8.42 3.31
C THR A 92 1.21 -7.42 4.25
N ARG A 93 0.05 -7.75 4.81
CA ARG A 93 -0.67 -6.93 5.79
C ARG A 93 0.15 -6.72 7.06
N GLY A 94 0.89 -7.74 7.50
CA GLY A 94 1.86 -7.60 8.59
C GLY A 94 2.88 -6.48 8.32
N PHE A 95 3.46 -6.46 7.11
CA PHE A 95 4.37 -5.40 6.70
C PHE A 95 3.71 -4.00 6.65
N VAL A 96 2.45 -3.93 6.19
CA VAL A 96 1.69 -2.67 6.20
C VAL A 96 1.41 -2.20 7.63
N PHE A 97 1.02 -3.10 8.53
CA PHE A 97 0.77 -2.79 9.94
C PHE A 97 2.04 -2.37 10.68
N GLU A 98 3.18 -3.00 10.41
CA GLU A 98 4.48 -2.54 10.90
C GLU A 98 4.78 -1.11 10.45
N SER A 99 4.43 -0.77 9.21
CA SER A 99 4.63 0.57 8.65
C SER A 99 3.67 1.61 9.22
N LEU A 100 2.41 1.22 9.52
CA LEU A 100 1.45 2.09 10.21
C LEU A 100 1.89 2.38 11.64
N GLY A 101 2.45 1.38 12.34
CA GLY A 101 3.07 1.56 13.66
C GLY A 101 2.15 2.27 14.65
N ALA A 102 2.57 3.45 15.10
CA ALA A 102 1.83 4.29 16.07
C ALA A 102 0.47 4.79 15.55
N LEU A 103 0.24 4.78 14.24
CA LEU A 103 -1.02 5.22 13.63
C LEU A 103 -2.17 4.21 13.83
N LEU A 104 -1.88 2.97 14.21
CA LEU A 104 -2.89 1.94 14.39
C LEU A 104 -3.82 2.29 15.57
N GLY A 105 -5.12 2.34 15.29
CA GLY A 105 -6.15 2.69 16.27
C GLY A 105 -6.35 4.20 16.46
N GLU A 106 -5.61 5.03 15.73
CA GLU A 106 -5.83 6.47 15.69
C GLU A 106 -6.87 6.86 14.63
N GLN A 107 -7.54 8.00 14.84
CA GLN A 107 -8.21 8.68 13.74
C GLN A 107 -7.15 9.26 12.81
N LEU A 108 -7.16 8.85 11.55
CA LEU A 108 -6.15 9.30 10.59
C LEU A 108 -6.61 10.56 9.86
N LEU A 109 -5.64 11.42 9.54
CA LEU A 109 -5.83 12.60 8.73
C LEU A 109 -4.79 12.64 7.62
N ALA A 110 -5.26 13.00 6.43
CA ALA A 110 -4.39 13.49 5.38
C ALA A 110 -3.77 14.82 5.82
N GLY A 111 -2.45 14.94 5.76
CA GLY A 111 -1.78 16.18 6.14
C GLY A 111 -1.66 17.16 4.98
N SER A 112 -0.44 17.70 4.79
CA SER A 112 -0.19 18.72 3.77
C SER A 112 -0.56 18.26 2.36
N ARG A 113 -0.58 19.21 1.42
CA ARG A 113 -0.77 18.95 0.00
C ARG A 113 0.13 17.81 -0.50
N PRO A 114 -0.36 16.89 -1.35
CA PRO A 114 0.45 15.85 -1.94
C PRO A 114 1.63 16.46 -2.71
N ARG A 115 2.76 15.76 -2.72
CA ARG A 115 3.98 16.24 -3.38
C ARG A 115 4.44 15.26 -4.45
N THR A 116 4.64 15.74 -5.67
CA THR A 116 5.20 14.91 -6.74
C THR A 116 6.65 14.51 -6.40
N VAL A 117 6.94 13.21 -6.36
CA VAL A 117 8.28 12.68 -6.08
C VAL A 117 8.92 11.97 -7.29
N ALA A 118 8.09 11.54 -8.23
CA ALA A 118 8.49 11.00 -9.53
C ALA A 118 7.35 11.25 -10.55
N PRO A 119 7.59 11.09 -11.87
CA PRO A 119 6.53 11.22 -12.87
C PRO A 119 5.34 10.31 -12.55
N GLY A 120 4.17 10.92 -12.34
CA GLY A 120 2.94 10.21 -11.99
C GLY A 120 2.89 9.65 -10.56
N ILE A 121 3.87 9.92 -9.71
CA ILE A 121 3.89 9.49 -8.30
C ILE A 121 3.81 10.70 -7.36
N GLU A 122 2.84 10.67 -6.46
CA GLU A 122 2.68 11.66 -5.40
C GLU A 122 2.87 11.04 -4.02
N ALA A 123 3.62 11.73 -3.16
CA ALA A 123 3.74 11.42 -1.74
C ALA A 123 2.60 12.10 -0.98
N VAL A 124 1.86 11.30 -0.23
CA VAL A 124 0.76 11.72 0.63
C VAL A 124 1.14 11.44 2.08
N PRO A 125 1.36 12.47 2.89
CA PRO A 125 1.64 12.30 4.31
C PRO A 125 0.34 12.08 5.09
N ILE A 126 0.32 11.04 5.92
CA ILE A 126 -0.76 10.62 6.79
C ILE A 126 -0.32 10.78 8.24
N PHE A 127 -1.21 11.33 9.05
CA PHE A 127 -0.94 11.66 10.45
C PHE A 127 -2.02 11.09 11.35
N GLY A 128 -1.62 10.76 12.58
CA GLY A 128 -2.55 10.54 13.67
C GLY A 128 -3.20 11.86 14.10
N ALA A 129 -4.50 11.85 14.34
CA ALA A 129 -5.21 13.04 14.85
C ALA A 129 -4.89 13.31 16.32
N THR A 130 -4.31 12.35 17.04
CA THR A 130 -3.99 12.48 18.45
C THR A 130 -2.94 13.57 18.65
N GLY A 131 -3.21 14.50 19.57
CA GLY A 131 -2.31 15.62 19.87
C GLY A 131 -2.37 16.80 18.90
N LEU A 132 -3.24 16.75 17.88
CA LEU A 132 -3.56 17.93 17.09
C LEU A 132 -4.45 18.89 17.89
N GLN A 133 -4.04 20.16 17.92
CA GLN A 133 -4.79 21.27 18.49
C GLN A 133 -5.40 22.09 17.35
N ASP A 134 -6.59 22.63 17.59
CA ASP A 134 -7.21 23.59 16.69
C ASP A 134 -6.70 25.00 17.02
N ASP A 135 -6.00 25.61 16.08
CA ASP A 135 -5.54 26.99 16.14
C ASP A 135 -6.16 27.78 14.99
N GLY A 136 -7.33 28.37 15.26
CA GLY A 136 -8.03 29.23 14.28
C GLY A 136 -8.51 28.48 13.03
N GLY A 137 -8.86 27.20 13.14
CA GLY A 137 -9.27 26.35 12.03
C GLY A 137 -8.13 25.57 11.38
N LEU A 138 -6.88 25.76 11.84
CA LEU A 138 -5.73 24.95 11.47
C LEU A 138 -5.49 23.87 12.52
N ARG A 139 -5.38 22.62 12.09
CA ARG A 139 -4.97 21.52 12.98
C ARG A 139 -3.45 21.42 12.99
N LEU A 140 -2.85 21.73 14.14
CA LEU A 140 -1.40 21.73 14.32
C LEU A 140 -1.01 20.83 15.49
N PHE A 141 0.14 20.17 15.38
CA PHE A 141 0.70 19.45 16.52
C PHE A 141 1.13 20.47 17.58
N GLY A 142 0.63 20.29 18.81
CA GLY A 142 1.08 21.09 19.94
C GLY A 142 2.58 20.86 20.22
N PRO A 143 3.27 21.82 20.85
CA PRO A 143 4.67 21.63 21.23
C PRO A 143 4.87 20.37 22.07
N GLY A 144 5.76 19.48 21.63
CA GLY A 144 6.06 18.22 22.32
C GLY A 144 5.06 17.08 22.06
N ALA A 145 4.07 17.27 21.19
CA ALA A 145 3.25 16.17 20.70
C ALA A 145 4.09 15.26 19.80
N ASP A 146 4.10 13.97 20.12
CA ASP A 146 4.66 12.94 19.24
C ASP A 146 3.50 12.40 18.39
N GLY A 147 3.40 12.91 17.17
CA GLY A 147 2.42 12.45 16.20
C GLY A 147 3.06 11.39 15.32
N GLY A 148 2.52 10.17 15.36
CA GLY A 148 2.84 9.17 14.35
C GLY A 148 2.61 9.74 12.95
N SER A 149 3.51 9.44 12.01
CA SER A 149 3.34 9.81 10.62
C SER A 149 3.77 8.69 9.69
N LEU A 150 3.08 8.58 8.56
CA LEU A 150 3.37 7.65 7.48
C LEU A 150 3.30 8.43 6.17
N VAL A 151 4.17 8.09 5.23
CA VAL A 151 4.02 8.55 3.85
C VAL A 151 3.52 7.39 3.01
N LEU A 152 2.40 7.58 2.32
CA LEU A 152 2.01 6.71 1.21
C LEU A 152 2.46 7.34 -0.09
N LEU A 153 3.00 6.52 -0.99
CA LEU A 153 3.20 6.95 -2.37
C LEU A 153 2.04 6.44 -3.20
N LEU A 154 1.44 7.32 -4.00
CA LEU A 154 0.34 6.99 -4.87
C LEU A 154 0.75 7.23 -6.32
N SER A 155 0.42 6.28 -7.20
CA SER A 155 0.57 6.42 -8.65
C SER A 155 -0.74 6.82 -9.29
N HIS A 156 -0.70 7.74 -10.24
CA HIS A 156 -1.83 8.05 -11.10
C HIS A 156 -1.75 7.24 -12.40
N GLU A 157 -2.62 6.25 -12.55
CA GLU A 157 -2.66 5.33 -13.69
C GLU A 157 -4.10 5.23 -14.20
N GLN A 158 -4.31 5.35 -15.51
CA GLN A 158 -5.64 5.20 -16.13
C GLN A 158 -6.73 6.08 -15.49
N GLU A 159 -6.40 7.34 -15.18
CA GLU A 159 -7.31 8.31 -14.52
C GLU A 159 -7.71 7.93 -13.07
N MET A 160 -6.97 7.02 -12.43
CA MET A 160 -7.21 6.59 -11.06
C MET A 160 -5.93 6.61 -10.23
N TRP A 161 -6.09 6.73 -8.91
CA TRP A 161 -4.99 6.66 -7.95
C TRP A 161 -4.85 5.26 -7.37
N PHE A 162 -3.62 4.75 -7.35
CA PHE A 162 -3.27 3.47 -6.75
C PHE A 162 -2.16 3.64 -5.73
N ILE A 163 -2.06 2.75 -4.75
CA ILE A 163 -0.95 2.73 -3.80
C ILE A 163 0.28 2.16 -4.48
N ALA A 164 1.32 2.98 -4.61
CA ALA A 164 2.61 2.61 -5.18
C ALA A 164 3.64 2.22 -4.12
N SER A 165 3.48 2.67 -2.87
CA SER A 165 4.31 2.25 -1.73
C SER A 165 3.70 2.62 -0.38
N VAL A 166 4.15 1.90 0.65
CA VAL A 166 3.91 2.17 2.06
C VAL A 166 5.24 2.57 2.70
N GLY A 167 5.48 3.88 2.78
CA GLY A 167 6.77 4.47 3.16
C GLY A 167 7.38 5.32 2.04
N SER A 168 8.62 5.80 2.27
CA SER A 168 9.34 6.70 1.34
C SER A 168 10.28 5.95 0.39
N TRP A 169 9.82 4.87 -0.20
CA TRP A 169 10.61 4.03 -1.12
C TRP A 169 9.75 3.55 -2.29
N LEU A 170 10.35 3.17 -3.42
CA LEU A 170 9.67 2.56 -4.56
C LEU A 170 10.08 1.09 -4.74
N PRO A 171 9.15 0.21 -5.16
CA PRO A 171 9.45 -1.20 -5.41
C PRO A 171 10.37 -1.38 -6.62
N VAL A 172 11.44 -2.16 -6.44
CA VAL A 172 12.32 -2.63 -7.52
C VAL A 172 12.11 -4.13 -7.68
N LEU A 173 11.52 -4.53 -8.81
CA LEU A 173 11.22 -5.92 -9.11
C LEU A 173 12.50 -6.74 -9.31
N GLY A 174 12.49 -8.00 -8.90
CA GLY A 174 13.67 -8.85 -9.00
C GLY A 174 13.62 -10.05 -8.07
N TRP A 175 14.76 -10.73 -7.95
CA TRP A 175 14.89 -11.97 -7.18
C TRP A 175 16.25 -12.02 -6.45
N PRO A 176 16.32 -11.59 -5.18
CA PRO A 176 15.21 -11.05 -4.39
C PRO A 176 14.79 -9.65 -4.86
N PRO A 177 13.53 -9.26 -4.68
CA PRO A 177 13.09 -7.90 -4.96
C PRO A 177 13.77 -6.92 -3.99
N GLN A 178 13.94 -5.67 -4.44
CA GLN A 178 14.65 -4.62 -3.72
C GLN A 178 13.76 -3.40 -3.54
N VAL A 179 14.20 -2.45 -2.73
CA VAL A 179 13.56 -1.14 -2.61
C VAL A 179 14.52 -0.05 -3.09
N GLN A 180 13.97 0.97 -3.72
CA GLN A 180 14.69 2.21 -4.00
C GLN A 180 14.19 3.27 -3.03
N GLU A 181 15.02 3.65 -2.06
CA GLU A 181 14.73 4.76 -1.17
C GLU A 181 14.58 6.06 -1.97
N LEU A 182 13.54 6.82 -1.65
CA LEU A 182 13.38 8.17 -2.14
C LEU A 182 14.08 9.14 -1.17
N PRO A 183 14.64 10.25 -1.68
CA PRO A 183 15.12 11.29 -0.81
C PRO A 183 13.99 11.75 0.13
N ALA A 184 14.31 11.94 1.40
CA ALA A 184 13.35 12.44 2.36
C ALA A 184 12.72 13.74 1.82
N PRO A 185 11.39 13.89 1.87
CA PRO A 185 10.76 15.12 1.42
C PRO A 185 11.34 16.27 2.26
N ALA A 186 11.82 17.33 1.61
CA ALA A 186 12.23 18.54 2.30
C ALA A 186 11.04 19.05 3.11
N ILE A 187 11.16 19.13 4.44
CA ILE A 187 10.10 19.71 5.27
C ILE A 187 10.16 21.22 5.02
N ASP A 188 9.16 21.74 4.32
CA ASP A 188 8.96 23.19 4.14
C ASP A 188 7.91 23.66 5.15
#